data_AF-A0A938VW63-F1
#
_entry.id   AF-A0A938VW63-F1
#
_cell.length_a   1.000
_cell.length_b   1.000
_cell.length_c   1.000
_cell.angle_alpha   90.00
_cell.angle_beta   90.00
_cell.angle_gamma   90.00
#
_symmetry.space_group_name_H-M   'P 1'
#
loop_
_entity.id
_entity.type
_entity.pdbx_description
1 polymer ?
#
loop_
_entity_poly.entity_id
_entity_poly.type
_entity_poly.pdbx_seq_one_letter_code
_entity_poly.pdbx_strand_id
1 'polypeptide(L)'
;MTTAVQTAPKLANLRVRELKPLSSPSKLKKEIPVSKAAEVTVRKGREEVEAVLEGKDPRPLIVLGPCSIHDRKAALEYAERIAKIREELGDSLLLVMRVYFEKPRTTVGWKGLINDPHLDGSLDLEGGLKLGRKLLAEINDMGVPAGTEFLDPIVPQYLSDLVTWAAIGARTTESQTHREMASGLSMPVGFKNGTDGSLQVAVDAMLSARTPHSFVGIDGEGLTSVVRTTGNTSTHLVLRGGRDKSNFDPDSLAAARESLKKHQLPVRLMVDCSHANSGKEATKQEVAWKSVVEQKKAGTPGILGLMLESHLHEGRQDLSKDAPKGLRYGISVTDACMGWEQTESLLRWAAR
;
A
#
# COMPACT_ATOMS: atom_id res chain seq x y z
N MET A 1 -36.56 -1.84 -8.33
CA MET A 1 -36.26 -3.28 -8.21
C MET A 1 -35.45 -3.68 -9.43
N THR A 2 -34.13 -3.80 -9.28
CA THR A 2 -33.19 -4.12 -10.37
C THR A 2 -33.27 -5.62 -10.70
N THR A 3 -33.45 -5.90 -11.98
CA THR A 3 -33.96 -7.14 -12.61
C THR A 3 -32.94 -8.28 -12.74
N ALA A 4 -32.26 -8.67 -11.66
CA ALA A 4 -31.34 -9.82 -11.71
C ALA A 4 -31.35 -10.78 -10.50
N VAL A 5 -32.15 -10.53 -9.46
CA VAL A 5 -32.23 -11.46 -8.31
C VAL A 5 -33.33 -12.53 -8.50
N GLN A 6 -34.24 -12.34 -9.47
CA GLN A 6 -35.56 -13.01 -9.44
C GLN A 6 -35.67 -14.37 -10.14
N THR A 7 -34.58 -14.96 -10.64
CA THR A 7 -34.62 -16.30 -11.29
C THR A 7 -33.64 -17.31 -10.70
N ALA A 8 -32.95 -16.96 -9.62
CA ALA A 8 -32.06 -17.90 -8.94
C ALA A 8 -32.87 -19.10 -8.37
N PRO A 9 -32.42 -20.35 -8.55
CA PRO A 9 -33.02 -21.49 -7.84
C PRO A 9 -33.09 -21.18 -6.34
N LYS A 10 -34.05 -21.76 -5.60
CA LYS A 10 -34.22 -21.60 -4.13
C LYS A 10 -32.99 -21.95 -3.27
N LEU A 11 -31.84 -22.21 -3.89
CA LEU A 11 -30.55 -22.52 -3.30
C LEU A 11 -29.50 -21.40 -3.46
N ALA A 12 -29.68 -20.46 -4.41
CA ALA A 12 -28.68 -19.44 -4.73
C ALA A 12 -29.09 -18.04 -4.29
N ASN A 13 -28.11 -17.19 -3.99
CA ASN A 13 -28.28 -15.76 -3.66
C ASN A 13 -29.20 -15.46 -2.46
N LEU A 14 -29.46 -16.45 -1.59
CA LEU A 14 -30.31 -16.29 -0.39
C LEU A 14 -29.81 -15.20 0.58
N ARG A 15 -28.53 -14.84 0.50
CA ARG A 15 -27.89 -13.79 1.32
C ARG A 15 -27.30 -12.66 0.48
N VAL A 16 -27.73 -12.52 -0.78
CA VAL A 16 -27.27 -11.46 -1.69
C VAL A 16 -28.40 -10.46 -1.87
N ARG A 17 -28.19 -9.23 -1.38
CA ARG A 17 -29.20 -8.16 -1.47
C ARG A 17 -29.38 -7.66 -2.91
N GLU A 18 -28.27 -7.52 -3.63
CA GLU A 18 -28.24 -6.93 -4.97
C GLU A 18 -26.99 -7.39 -5.74
N LEU A 19 -27.11 -7.50 -7.06
CA LEU A 19 -26.00 -7.63 -7.99
C LEU A 19 -26.04 -6.43 -8.94
N LYS A 20 -25.04 -5.55 -8.84
CA LYS A 20 -24.88 -4.37 -9.69
C LYS A 20 -23.58 -4.51 -10.48
N PRO A 21 -23.62 -4.50 -11.82
CA PRO A 21 -22.41 -4.48 -12.64
C PRO A 21 -21.58 -3.21 -12.40
N LEU A 22 -20.26 -3.33 -12.46
CA LEU A 22 -19.33 -2.21 -12.47
C LEU A 22 -18.99 -1.82 -13.91
N SER A 23 -18.67 -0.55 -14.14
CA SER A 23 -18.03 -0.14 -15.40
C SER A 23 -16.72 -0.91 -15.59
N SER A 24 -16.41 -1.30 -16.84
CA SER A 24 -15.19 -2.07 -17.12
C SER A 24 -13.90 -1.30 -16.80
N PRO A 25 -12.78 -1.98 -16.49
CA PRO A 25 -11.49 -1.33 -16.33
C PRO A 25 -11.10 -0.45 -17.52
N SER A 26 -11.28 -0.94 -18.75
CA SER A 26 -11.01 -0.21 -20.00
C SER A 26 -11.82 1.08 -20.09
N LYS A 27 -13.11 1.05 -19.71
CA LYS A 27 -13.96 2.24 -19.72
C LYS A 27 -13.45 3.27 -18.72
N LEU A 28 -13.12 2.84 -17.50
CA LEU A 28 -12.59 3.76 -16.49
C LEU A 28 -11.23 4.36 -16.89
N LYS A 29 -10.36 3.56 -17.50
CA LYS A 29 -9.05 4.00 -18.03
C LYS A 29 -9.20 5.00 -19.19
N LYS A 30 -10.26 4.91 -19.99
CA LYS A 30 -10.58 5.90 -21.03
C LYS A 30 -11.14 7.20 -20.44
N GLU A 31 -11.97 7.11 -19.40
CA GLU A 31 -12.50 8.29 -18.69
C GLU A 31 -11.40 9.06 -17.94
N ILE A 32 -10.45 8.34 -17.35
CA ILE A 32 -9.32 8.91 -16.59
C ILE A 32 -8.01 8.28 -17.13
N PRO A 33 -7.46 8.83 -18.22
CA PRO A 33 -6.25 8.30 -18.83
C PRO A 33 -5.01 8.57 -17.97
N VAL A 34 -4.00 7.73 -18.12
CA VAL A 34 -2.65 8.03 -17.61
C VAL A 34 -2.06 9.12 -18.50
N SER A 35 -1.71 10.27 -17.92
CA SER A 35 -1.04 11.34 -18.67
C SER A 35 0.41 10.93 -18.98
N LYS A 36 1.06 11.63 -19.93
CA LYS A 36 2.49 11.43 -20.21
C LYS A 36 3.37 11.70 -18.98
N ALA A 37 3.00 12.68 -18.16
CA ALA A 37 3.74 13.00 -16.93
C ALA A 37 3.60 11.87 -15.92
N ALA A 38 2.37 11.41 -15.67
CA ALA A 38 2.11 10.28 -14.79
C ALA A 38 2.82 8.99 -15.27
N GLU A 39 2.82 8.71 -16.57
CA GLU A 39 3.53 7.54 -17.13
C GLU A 39 5.04 7.61 -16.84
N VAL A 40 5.67 8.77 -17.05
CA VAL A 40 7.09 8.99 -16.71
C VAL A 40 7.33 8.78 -15.22
N THR A 41 6.48 9.34 -14.36
CA THR A 41 6.59 9.20 -12.90
C THR A 41 6.51 7.73 -12.47
N VAL A 42 5.51 7.00 -12.95
CA VAL A 42 5.30 5.58 -12.59
C VAL A 42 6.43 4.71 -13.12
N ARG A 43 6.81 4.87 -14.40
CA ARG A 43 7.87 4.08 -15.01
C ARG A 43 9.21 4.30 -14.32
N LYS A 44 9.62 5.56 -14.15
CA LYS A 44 10.85 5.92 -13.44
C LYS A 44 10.81 5.42 -12.00
N GLY A 45 9.68 5.61 -11.31
CA GLY A 45 9.52 5.14 -9.94
C GLY A 45 9.71 3.63 -9.81
N ARG A 46 9.16 2.83 -10.73
CA ARG A 46 9.34 1.37 -10.73
C ARG A 46 10.80 0.99 -10.97
N GLU A 47 11.44 1.61 -11.96
CA GLU A 47 12.86 1.41 -12.26
C GLU A 47 13.76 1.75 -11.05
N GLU A 48 13.50 2.86 -10.36
CA GLU A 48 14.25 3.26 -9.17
C GLU A 48 14.02 2.29 -7.99
N VAL A 49 12.78 1.87 -7.74
CA VAL A 49 12.48 0.91 -6.68
C VAL A 49 13.13 -0.45 -6.98
N GLU A 50 13.08 -0.92 -8.23
CA GLU A 50 13.76 -2.14 -8.67
C GLU A 50 15.29 -2.03 -8.49
N ALA A 51 15.89 -0.89 -8.85
CA ALA A 51 17.31 -0.64 -8.64
C ALA A 51 17.70 -0.71 -7.14
N VAL A 52 16.86 -0.20 -6.24
CA VAL A 52 17.07 -0.34 -4.78
C VAL A 52 16.97 -1.80 -4.35
N LEU A 53 15.98 -2.56 -4.85
CA LEU A 53 15.81 -3.98 -4.55
C LEU A 53 16.98 -4.85 -5.05
N GLU A 54 17.61 -4.44 -6.14
CA GLU A 54 18.79 -5.09 -6.74
C GLU A 54 20.12 -4.64 -6.12
N GLY A 55 20.09 -3.62 -5.24
CA GLY A 55 21.29 -3.04 -4.63
C GLY A 55 22.13 -2.18 -5.59
N LYS A 56 21.55 -1.78 -6.73
CA LYS A 56 22.17 -0.87 -7.71
C LYS A 56 22.02 0.59 -7.31
N ASP A 57 20.97 0.90 -6.54
CA ASP A 57 20.74 2.21 -5.94
C ASP A 57 20.87 2.10 -4.41
N PRO A 58 21.79 2.84 -3.77
CA PRO A 58 22.01 2.76 -2.33
C PRO A 58 20.96 3.52 -1.51
N ARG A 59 20.18 4.42 -2.12
CA ARG A 59 19.20 5.26 -1.43
C ARG A 59 18.19 4.37 -0.68
N PRO A 60 17.85 4.65 0.59
CA PRO A 60 16.74 3.98 1.24
C PRO A 60 15.41 4.34 0.54
N LEU A 61 14.61 3.31 0.25
CA LEU A 61 13.22 3.48 -0.17
C LEU A 61 12.36 3.87 1.04
N ILE A 62 11.72 5.03 0.98
CA ILE A 62 10.83 5.51 2.03
C ILE A 62 9.39 5.53 1.51
N VAL A 63 8.55 4.66 2.04
CA VAL A 63 7.10 4.66 1.75
C VAL A 63 6.38 5.42 2.85
N LEU A 64 5.91 6.64 2.57
CA LEU A 64 5.34 7.52 3.58
C LEU A 64 4.02 8.15 3.15
N GLY A 65 3.08 8.29 4.09
CA GLY A 65 1.83 8.99 3.87
C GLY A 65 0.71 8.55 4.81
N PRO A 66 -0.52 9.01 4.56
CA PRO A 66 -1.66 8.72 5.43
C PRO A 66 -1.87 7.23 5.67
N CYS A 67 -2.37 6.85 6.86
CA CYS A 67 -2.76 5.46 7.14
C CYS A 67 -3.77 4.97 6.08
N SER A 68 -4.79 5.79 5.81
CA SER A 68 -5.68 5.67 4.66
C SER A 68 -6.19 7.06 4.24
N ILE A 69 -6.50 7.22 2.96
CA ILE A 69 -6.96 8.48 2.38
C ILE A 69 -8.48 8.52 2.35
N HIS A 70 -9.06 9.54 2.98
CA HIS A 70 -10.51 9.80 2.99
C HIS A 70 -10.87 11.16 2.37
N ASP A 71 -9.91 12.07 2.23
CA ASP A 71 -10.09 13.41 1.64
C ASP A 71 -9.06 13.62 0.52
N ARG A 72 -9.56 13.78 -0.71
CA ARG A 72 -8.74 14.04 -1.89
C ARG A 72 -7.95 15.34 -1.77
N LYS A 73 -8.53 16.40 -1.19
CA LYS A 73 -7.85 17.70 -1.10
C LYS A 73 -6.65 17.60 -0.16
N ALA A 74 -6.84 17.03 1.04
CA ALA A 74 -5.76 16.81 1.98
C ALA A 74 -4.67 15.89 1.43
N ALA A 75 -5.04 14.86 0.65
CA ALA A 75 -4.08 13.98 0.01
C ALA A 75 -3.21 14.70 -1.04
N LEU A 76 -3.81 15.55 -1.87
CA LEU A 76 -3.07 16.34 -2.86
C LEU A 76 -2.15 17.38 -2.20
N GLU A 77 -2.60 18.07 -1.14
CA GLU A 77 -1.72 18.97 -0.39
C GLU A 77 -0.53 18.21 0.23
N TYR A 78 -0.76 17.02 0.77
CA TYR A 78 0.32 16.19 1.29
C TYR A 78 1.29 15.74 0.18
N ALA A 79 0.78 15.42 -1.01
CA ALA A 79 1.59 15.11 -2.19
C ALA A 79 2.44 16.31 -2.63
N GLU A 80 1.90 17.55 -2.58
CA GLU A 80 2.66 18.77 -2.89
C GLU A 80 3.86 18.94 -1.94
N ARG A 81 3.66 18.63 -0.66
CA ARG A 81 4.75 18.66 0.32
C ARG A 81 5.80 17.57 0.05
N ILE A 82 5.38 16.35 -0.33
CA ILE A 82 6.32 15.30 -0.77
C ILE A 82 7.09 15.72 -2.01
N ALA A 83 6.44 16.35 -3.01
CA ALA A 83 7.09 16.78 -4.24
C ALA A 83 8.27 17.73 -3.94
N LYS A 84 8.07 18.70 -3.04
CA LYS A 84 9.13 19.62 -2.59
C LYS A 84 10.28 18.88 -1.91
N ILE A 85 9.98 17.96 -0.99
CA ILE A 85 11.02 17.18 -0.31
C ILE A 85 11.77 16.26 -1.29
N ARG A 86 11.10 15.73 -2.32
CA ARG A 86 11.75 14.92 -3.37
C ARG A 86 12.74 15.75 -4.20
N GLU A 87 12.42 17.01 -4.48
CA GLU A 87 13.35 17.93 -5.16
C GLU A 87 14.60 18.18 -4.32
N GLU A 88 14.43 18.37 -3.01
CA GLU A 88 15.54 18.69 -2.10
C GLU A 88 16.39 17.49 -1.68
N LEU A 89 15.77 16.33 -1.43
CA LEU A 89 16.42 15.16 -0.81
C LEU A 89 16.49 13.94 -1.75
N GLY A 90 16.13 14.10 -3.02
CA GLY A 90 16.03 13.01 -4.00
C GLY A 90 17.33 12.24 -4.21
N ASP A 91 18.48 12.87 -4.05
CA ASP A 91 19.79 12.21 -4.16
C ASP A 91 20.10 11.30 -2.95
N SER A 92 19.48 11.58 -1.79
CA SER A 92 19.69 10.82 -0.56
C SER A 92 18.59 9.80 -0.30
N LEU A 93 17.34 10.08 -0.67
CA LEU A 93 16.16 9.28 -0.32
C LEU A 93 15.27 9.01 -1.54
N LEU A 94 14.81 7.76 -1.70
CA LEU A 94 13.81 7.42 -2.71
C LEU A 94 12.41 7.44 -2.07
N LEU A 95 11.65 8.53 -2.25
CA LEU A 95 10.35 8.69 -1.60
C LEU A 95 9.18 8.19 -2.46
N VAL A 96 8.34 7.32 -1.92
CA VAL A 96 7.07 6.87 -2.54
C VAL A 96 5.93 7.25 -1.62
N MET A 97 4.94 8.00 -2.14
CA MET A 97 3.78 8.37 -1.34
C MET A 97 2.90 7.15 -1.07
N ARG A 98 2.54 6.92 0.18
CA ARG A 98 1.56 5.92 0.61
C ARG A 98 0.15 6.43 0.29
N VAL A 99 -0.46 5.85 -0.73
CA VAL A 99 -1.82 6.14 -1.23
C VAL A 99 -2.73 4.94 -0.97
N TYR A 100 -3.05 4.69 0.31
CA TYR A 100 -3.86 3.55 0.72
C TYR A 100 -5.32 3.98 0.83
N PHE A 101 -6.22 3.26 0.19
CA PHE A 101 -7.64 3.62 0.20
C PHE A 101 -8.41 3.01 1.35
N GLU A 102 -7.92 1.90 1.89
CA GLU A 102 -8.67 1.10 2.85
C GLU A 102 -7.76 0.64 3.99
N LYS A 103 -8.37 0.37 5.14
CA LYS A 103 -7.73 -0.32 6.25
C LYS A 103 -8.49 -1.61 6.51
N PRO A 104 -7.88 -2.80 6.32
CA PRO A 104 -8.56 -4.04 6.63
C PRO A 104 -8.90 -4.08 8.13
N ARG A 105 -10.17 -4.33 8.47
CA ARG A 105 -10.69 -4.37 9.84
C ARG A 105 -11.50 -5.63 10.07
N THR A 106 -11.36 -6.23 11.26
CA THR A 106 -12.15 -7.38 11.71
C THR A 106 -13.44 -6.95 12.43
N THR A 107 -13.63 -5.66 12.65
CA THR A 107 -14.79 -5.04 13.30
C THR A 107 -15.51 -4.08 12.35
N VAL A 108 -16.73 -3.66 12.73
CA VAL A 108 -17.51 -2.65 11.99
C VAL A 108 -16.76 -1.30 11.96
N GLY A 109 -16.72 -0.66 10.80
CA GLY A 109 -16.04 0.60 10.56
C GLY A 109 -16.09 0.99 9.09
N TRP A 110 -15.61 2.21 8.79
CA TRP A 110 -15.50 2.69 7.42
C TRP A 110 -14.68 1.74 6.55
N LYS A 111 -15.20 1.48 5.34
CA LYS A 111 -14.67 0.48 4.41
C LYS A 111 -13.59 1.02 3.48
N GLY A 112 -13.24 2.30 3.64
CA GLY A 112 -12.23 2.97 2.83
C GLY A 112 -12.80 3.64 1.58
N LEU A 113 -11.97 4.43 0.90
CA LEU A 113 -12.37 5.34 -0.17
C LEU A 113 -12.97 4.64 -1.38
N ILE A 114 -12.44 3.46 -1.73
CA ILE A 114 -12.96 2.69 -2.88
C ILE A 114 -14.37 2.20 -2.57
N ASN A 115 -14.59 1.65 -1.38
CA ASN A 115 -15.90 1.13 -1.01
C ASN A 115 -16.91 2.22 -0.66
N ASP A 116 -16.52 3.23 0.11
CA ASP A 116 -17.42 4.23 0.70
C ASP A 116 -16.81 5.65 0.58
N PRO A 117 -16.75 6.22 -0.64
CA PRO A 117 -16.07 7.48 -0.91
C PRO A 117 -16.70 8.70 -0.22
N HIS A 118 -17.97 8.59 0.18
CA HIS A 118 -18.75 9.68 0.77
C HIS A 118 -18.73 9.67 2.30
N LEU A 119 -18.13 8.64 2.92
CA LEU A 119 -18.04 8.46 4.38
C LEU A 119 -19.42 8.35 5.07
N ASP A 120 -20.46 7.96 4.33
CA ASP A 120 -21.86 7.95 4.78
C ASP A 120 -22.48 6.54 4.77
N GLY A 121 -21.71 5.51 4.40
CA GLY A 121 -22.18 4.13 4.31
C GLY A 121 -23.01 3.81 3.06
N SER A 122 -23.04 4.70 2.06
CA SER A 122 -23.71 4.46 0.77
C SER A 122 -23.10 3.32 -0.04
N LEU A 123 -21.82 3.01 0.22
CA LEU A 123 -21.06 1.95 -0.46
C LEU A 123 -20.98 2.13 -1.99
N ASP A 124 -20.79 3.37 -2.45
CA ASP A 124 -20.64 3.72 -3.87
C ASP A 124 -19.28 3.29 -4.46
N LEU A 125 -19.17 2.00 -4.77
CA LEU A 125 -17.94 1.39 -5.27
C LEU A 125 -17.49 1.97 -6.62
N GLU A 126 -18.42 2.32 -7.51
CA GLU A 126 -18.10 2.91 -8.82
C GLU A 126 -17.57 4.34 -8.66
N GLY A 127 -18.19 5.15 -7.80
CA GLY A 127 -17.67 6.47 -7.42
C GLY A 127 -16.30 6.39 -6.76
N GLY A 128 -16.08 5.41 -5.88
CA GLY A 128 -14.81 5.21 -5.19
C GLY A 128 -13.67 4.78 -6.13
N LEU A 129 -13.93 3.88 -7.09
CA LEU A 129 -12.96 3.51 -8.13
C LEU A 129 -12.56 4.73 -9.00
N LYS A 130 -13.55 5.56 -9.39
CA LYS A 130 -13.31 6.81 -10.13
C LYS A 130 -12.45 7.77 -9.32
N LEU A 131 -12.79 7.98 -8.05
CA LEU A 131 -12.08 8.89 -7.16
C LEU A 131 -10.65 8.42 -6.88
N GLY A 132 -10.46 7.13 -6.57
CA GLY A 132 -9.15 6.54 -6.31
C GLY A 132 -8.22 6.61 -7.52
N ARG A 133 -8.74 6.30 -8.72
CA ARG A 133 -7.97 6.42 -9.98
C ARG A 133 -7.57 7.86 -10.26
N LYS A 134 -8.52 8.80 -10.13
CA LYS A 134 -8.26 10.22 -10.34
C LYS A 134 -7.19 10.74 -9.40
N LEU A 135 -7.27 10.39 -8.11
CA LEU A 135 -6.29 10.80 -7.12
C LEU A 135 -4.89 10.26 -7.45
N LEU A 136 -4.77 8.98 -7.81
CA LEU A 136 -3.48 8.41 -8.23
C LEU A 136 -2.92 9.11 -9.47
N ALA A 137 -3.76 9.41 -10.46
CA ALA A 137 -3.33 10.14 -11.66
C ALA A 137 -2.77 11.52 -11.31
N GLU A 138 -3.50 12.28 -10.48
CA GLU A 138 -3.09 13.63 -10.07
C GLU A 138 -1.81 13.63 -9.24
N ILE A 139 -1.63 12.67 -8.32
CA ILE A 139 -0.39 12.52 -7.55
C ILE A 139 0.80 12.22 -8.48
N ASN A 140 0.63 11.31 -9.44
CA ASN A 140 1.71 10.98 -10.37
C ASN A 140 2.00 12.13 -11.36
N ASP A 141 1.00 12.92 -11.75
CA ASP A 141 1.17 14.12 -12.57
C ASP A 141 2.03 15.18 -11.88
N MET A 142 2.05 15.19 -10.55
CA MET A 142 2.92 16.05 -9.73
C MET A 142 4.36 15.52 -9.59
N GLY A 143 4.72 14.43 -10.28
CA GLY A 143 6.06 13.83 -10.18
C GLY A 143 6.27 12.97 -8.93
N VAL A 144 5.19 12.64 -8.20
CA VAL A 144 5.26 11.85 -6.97
C VAL A 144 4.82 10.41 -7.24
N PRO A 145 5.71 9.41 -7.12
CA PRO A 145 5.33 8.02 -7.29
C PRO A 145 4.43 7.57 -6.14
N ALA A 146 3.34 6.87 -6.47
CA ALA A 146 2.38 6.37 -5.51
C ALA A 146 2.57 4.87 -5.21
N GLY A 147 2.49 4.49 -3.94
CA GLY A 147 2.45 3.11 -3.48
C GLY A 147 1.14 2.80 -2.76
N THR A 148 0.56 1.62 -2.97
CA THR A 148 -0.74 1.25 -2.40
C THR A 148 -0.76 -0.18 -1.84
N GLU A 149 -1.88 -0.58 -1.24
CA GLU A 149 -2.15 -1.95 -0.82
C GLU A 149 -3.35 -2.49 -1.59
N PHE A 150 -3.17 -3.65 -2.22
CA PHE A 150 -4.24 -4.33 -2.93
C PHE A 150 -4.88 -5.38 -2.02
N LEU A 151 -6.14 -5.11 -1.62
CA LEU A 151 -6.94 -5.97 -0.75
C LEU A 151 -7.92 -6.87 -1.52
N ASP A 152 -8.14 -6.57 -2.79
CA ASP A 152 -9.08 -7.26 -3.67
C ASP A 152 -8.39 -7.56 -5.01
N PRO A 153 -8.51 -8.78 -5.57
CA PRO A 153 -7.83 -9.18 -6.80
C PRO A 153 -8.35 -8.51 -8.08
N ILE A 154 -9.49 -7.83 -8.02
CA ILE A 154 -10.12 -7.14 -9.14
C ILE A 154 -9.67 -5.68 -9.25
N VAL A 155 -9.50 -5.00 -8.11
CA VAL A 155 -9.10 -3.58 -8.04
C VAL A 155 -7.81 -3.25 -8.82
N PRO A 156 -6.75 -4.09 -8.85
CA PRO A 156 -5.57 -3.82 -9.67
C PRO A 156 -5.89 -3.54 -11.14
N GLN A 157 -6.90 -4.18 -11.73
CA GLN A 157 -7.24 -3.95 -13.14
C GLN A 157 -7.64 -2.50 -13.41
N TYR A 158 -8.16 -1.80 -12.40
CA TYR A 158 -8.58 -0.41 -12.49
C TYR A 158 -7.48 0.60 -12.17
N LEU A 159 -6.48 0.23 -11.37
CA LEU A 159 -5.57 1.21 -10.74
C LEU A 159 -4.08 0.92 -10.95
N SER A 160 -3.68 -0.30 -11.31
CA SER A 160 -2.28 -0.74 -11.25
C SER A 160 -1.34 0.01 -12.19
N ASP A 161 -1.84 0.59 -13.28
CA ASP A 161 -1.10 1.43 -14.23
C ASP A 161 -0.64 2.77 -13.64
N LEU A 162 -1.14 3.15 -12.45
CA LEU A 162 -0.75 4.36 -11.72
C LEU A 162 0.02 4.07 -10.41
N VAL A 163 0.41 2.82 -10.18
CA VAL A 163 1.05 2.37 -8.93
C VAL A 163 2.51 2.01 -9.20
N THR A 164 3.41 2.56 -8.38
CA THR A 164 4.86 2.35 -8.44
C THR A 164 5.33 1.22 -7.53
N TRP A 165 4.65 1.00 -6.39
CA TRP A 165 5.00 -0.03 -5.41
C TRP A 165 3.72 -0.54 -4.74
N ALA A 166 3.65 -1.83 -4.44
CA ALA A 166 2.48 -2.41 -3.79
C ALA A 166 2.83 -3.16 -2.50
N ALA A 167 1.90 -3.17 -1.55
CA ALA A 167 1.96 -4.05 -0.38
C ALA A 167 0.87 -5.12 -0.43
N ILE A 168 1.19 -6.29 0.11
CA ILE A 168 0.23 -7.27 0.59
C ILE A 168 0.24 -7.26 2.12
N GLY A 169 -0.92 -7.01 2.70
CA GLY A 169 -1.10 -6.84 4.13
C GLY A 169 -0.93 -8.11 4.94
N ALA A 170 -0.63 -7.96 6.23
CA ALA A 170 -0.38 -9.07 7.15
C ALA A 170 -1.54 -10.09 7.26
N ARG A 171 -2.77 -9.70 6.90
CA ARG A 171 -3.96 -10.57 6.91
C ARG A 171 -4.24 -11.26 5.57
N THR A 172 -3.59 -10.81 4.49
CA THR A 172 -3.76 -11.34 3.14
C THR A 172 -2.48 -11.99 2.61
N THR A 173 -1.34 -11.82 3.29
CA THR A 173 -0.07 -12.49 2.96
C THR A 173 -0.20 -14.03 2.86
N GLU A 174 -1.05 -14.65 3.69
CA GLU A 174 -1.29 -16.10 3.66
C GLU A 174 -2.31 -16.52 2.57
N SER A 175 -3.04 -15.57 1.99
CA SER A 175 -4.06 -15.84 0.98
C SER A 175 -3.44 -16.23 -0.35
N GLN A 176 -3.77 -17.42 -0.85
CA GLN A 176 -3.36 -17.91 -2.16
C GLN A 176 -3.73 -16.93 -3.29
N THR A 177 -4.96 -16.41 -3.28
CA THR A 177 -5.43 -15.42 -4.28
C THR A 177 -4.55 -14.17 -4.32
N HIS A 178 -4.05 -13.70 -3.18
CA HIS A 178 -3.18 -12.52 -3.12
C HIS A 178 -1.75 -12.83 -3.58
N ARG A 179 -1.25 -14.04 -3.33
CA ARG A 179 0.05 -14.51 -3.83
C ARG A 179 0.04 -14.65 -5.35
N GLU A 180 -1.03 -15.25 -5.88
CA GLU A 180 -1.28 -15.38 -7.32
C GLU A 180 -1.43 -14.00 -7.98
N MET A 181 -2.21 -13.09 -7.40
CA MET A 181 -2.31 -11.71 -7.86
C MET A 181 -0.93 -11.03 -7.88
N ALA A 182 -0.17 -11.11 -6.78
CA ALA A 182 1.15 -10.49 -6.67
C ALA A 182 2.15 -10.99 -7.73
N SER A 183 2.01 -12.25 -8.16
CA SER A 183 2.85 -12.82 -9.23
C SER A 183 2.63 -12.18 -10.62
N GLY A 184 1.51 -11.48 -10.82
CA GLY A 184 1.17 -10.78 -12.06
C GLY A 184 1.21 -9.25 -11.96
N LEU A 185 1.51 -8.70 -10.78
CA LEU A 185 1.61 -7.25 -10.59
C LEU A 185 2.85 -6.69 -11.29
N SER A 186 2.68 -5.59 -12.02
CA SER A 186 3.73 -4.95 -12.84
C SER A 186 4.69 -4.06 -12.04
N MET A 187 4.68 -4.15 -10.71
CA MET A 187 5.51 -3.35 -9.82
C MET A 187 6.09 -4.21 -8.69
N PRO A 188 7.13 -3.72 -7.99
CA PRO A 188 7.64 -4.38 -6.81
C PRO A 188 6.59 -4.53 -5.70
N VAL A 189 6.63 -5.67 -5.00
CA VAL A 189 5.63 -6.06 -3.99
C VAL A 189 6.28 -6.36 -2.63
N GLY A 190 5.85 -5.66 -1.59
CA GLY A 190 6.21 -5.93 -0.21
C GLY A 190 5.20 -6.83 0.50
N PHE A 191 5.64 -7.97 1.03
CA PHE A 191 4.81 -8.86 1.86
C PHE A 191 5.03 -8.58 3.33
N LYS A 192 3.97 -8.19 4.05
CA LYS A 192 4.04 -8.00 5.50
C LYS A 192 4.12 -9.35 6.23
N ASN A 193 4.96 -9.42 7.26
CA ASN A 193 4.95 -10.56 8.19
C ASN A 193 3.58 -10.71 8.87
N GLY A 194 3.29 -11.90 9.39
CA GLY A 194 2.02 -12.24 10.03
C GLY A 194 1.71 -11.35 11.23
N THR A 195 0.43 -11.19 11.56
CA THR A 195 0.01 -10.32 12.69
C THR A 195 0.51 -10.77 14.06
N ASP A 196 0.94 -12.03 14.18
CA ASP A 196 1.60 -12.65 15.32
C ASP A 196 3.12 -12.44 15.34
N GLY A 197 3.70 -11.91 14.26
CA GLY A 197 5.14 -11.76 14.08
C GLY A 197 5.77 -12.82 13.17
N SER A 198 5.00 -13.80 12.68
CA SER A 198 5.53 -14.91 11.88
C SER A 198 6.12 -14.42 10.55
N LEU A 199 7.38 -14.74 10.28
CA LEU A 199 8.05 -14.44 9.01
C LEU A 199 7.69 -15.45 7.92
N GLN A 200 7.37 -16.70 8.30
CA GLN A 200 7.18 -17.80 7.35
C GLN A 200 6.07 -17.50 6.34
N VAL A 201 4.96 -16.90 6.80
CA VAL A 201 3.84 -16.57 5.91
C VAL A 201 4.25 -15.63 4.78
N ALA A 202 5.15 -14.67 5.05
CA ALA A 202 5.66 -13.72 4.07
C ALA A 202 6.74 -14.34 3.18
N VAL A 203 7.60 -15.20 3.74
CA VAL A 203 8.57 -16.00 2.98
C VAL A 203 7.86 -16.89 1.96
N ASP A 204 6.82 -17.62 2.37
CA ASP A 204 6.02 -18.47 1.49
C ASP A 204 5.32 -17.65 0.41
N ALA A 205 4.85 -16.45 0.75
CA ALA A 205 4.23 -15.55 -0.20
C ALA A 205 5.22 -15.06 -1.26
N MET A 206 6.46 -14.71 -0.88
CA MET A 206 7.53 -14.35 -1.81
C MET A 206 7.93 -15.52 -2.71
N LEU A 207 8.04 -16.74 -2.15
CA LEU A 207 8.32 -17.96 -2.92
C LEU A 207 7.20 -18.30 -3.89
N SER A 208 5.95 -18.06 -3.52
CA SER A 208 4.81 -18.27 -4.40
C SER A 208 4.75 -17.20 -5.49
N ALA A 209 4.88 -15.92 -5.14
CA ALA A 209 4.73 -14.82 -6.08
C ALA A 209 5.79 -14.83 -7.21
N ARG A 210 6.97 -15.40 -6.97
CA ARG A 210 8.04 -15.48 -7.98
C ARG A 210 7.83 -16.57 -9.05
N THR A 211 6.78 -17.37 -8.97
CA THR A 211 6.48 -18.43 -9.95
C THR A 211 5.28 -18.06 -10.83
N PRO A 212 5.17 -18.61 -12.05
CA PRO A 212 3.95 -18.52 -12.84
C PRO A 212 2.73 -19.11 -12.12
N HIS A 213 1.58 -18.48 -12.26
CA HIS A 213 0.28 -18.95 -11.76
C HIS A 213 -0.81 -18.91 -12.83
N SER A 214 -1.91 -19.63 -12.59
CA SER A 214 -3.13 -19.60 -13.39
C SER A 214 -4.35 -19.53 -12.48
N PHE A 215 -5.13 -18.45 -12.54
CA PHE A 215 -6.26 -18.22 -11.64
C PHE A 215 -7.42 -17.49 -12.34
N VAL A 216 -8.58 -17.43 -11.69
CA VAL A 216 -9.77 -16.73 -12.19
C VAL A 216 -9.69 -15.25 -11.80
N GLY A 217 -9.78 -14.36 -12.79
CA GLY A 217 -9.83 -12.92 -12.62
C GLY A 217 -10.80 -12.27 -13.62
N ILE A 218 -10.54 -11.02 -13.99
CA ILE A 218 -11.26 -10.33 -15.07
C ILE A 218 -10.28 -9.79 -16.11
N ASP A 219 -10.75 -9.61 -17.35
CA ASP A 219 -10.04 -8.85 -18.37
C ASP A 219 -10.34 -7.33 -18.29
N GLY A 220 -9.78 -6.57 -19.23
CA GLY A 220 -10.00 -5.13 -19.33
C GLY A 220 -11.46 -4.73 -19.62
N GLU A 221 -12.26 -5.63 -20.19
CA GLU A 221 -13.69 -5.40 -20.45
C GLU A 221 -14.58 -5.84 -19.27
N GLY A 222 -13.99 -6.32 -18.18
CA GLY A 222 -14.69 -6.74 -16.97
C GLY A 222 -15.28 -8.14 -17.05
N LEU A 223 -14.89 -8.94 -18.06
CA LEU A 223 -15.36 -10.31 -18.23
C LEU A 223 -14.48 -11.28 -17.44
N THR A 224 -15.11 -12.23 -16.76
CA THR A 224 -14.40 -13.29 -16.04
C THR A 224 -13.47 -14.04 -16.98
N SER A 225 -12.20 -14.13 -16.60
CA SER A 225 -11.13 -14.61 -17.46
C SER A 225 -10.13 -15.48 -16.69
N VAL A 226 -9.44 -16.36 -17.40
CA VAL A 226 -8.28 -17.07 -16.86
C VAL A 226 -7.06 -16.15 -16.99
N VAL A 227 -6.49 -15.75 -15.86
CA VAL A 227 -5.27 -14.95 -15.79
C VAL A 227 -4.08 -15.90 -15.64
N ARG A 228 -3.07 -15.75 -16.50
CA ARG A 228 -1.80 -16.47 -16.42
C ARG A 228 -0.66 -15.49 -16.22
N THR A 229 0.12 -15.70 -15.17
CA THR A 229 1.21 -14.80 -14.78
C THR A 229 2.56 -15.43 -15.07
N THR A 230 3.60 -14.61 -15.15
CA THR A 230 4.99 -15.07 -15.37
C THR A 230 5.77 -15.24 -14.07
N GLY A 231 5.20 -14.82 -12.94
CA GLY A 231 5.93 -14.65 -11.67
C GLY A 231 6.53 -13.25 -11.54
N ASN A 232 6.66 -12.80 -10.29
CA ASN A 232 7.23 -11.52 -9.89
C ASN A 232 8.41 -11.76 -8.94
N THR A 233 9.62 -11.48 -9.41
CA THR A 233 10.86 -11.60 -8.63
C THR A 233 11.22 -10.34 -7.84
N SER A 234 10.50 -9.25 -8.08
CA SER A 234 10.67 -7.94 -7.42
C SER A 234 9.91 -7.87 -6.10
N THR A 235 10.02 -8.93 -5.30
CA THR A 235 9.36 -9.02 -3.98
C THR A 235 10.35 -8.76 -2.84
N HIS A 236 9.84 -8.27 -1.71
CA HIS A 236 10.62 -8.12 -0.48
C HIS A 236 9.77 -8.34 0.78
N LEU A 237 10.45 -8.55 1.91
CA LEU A 237 9.82 -8.71 3.22
C LEU A 237 9.56 -7.33 3.85
N VAL A 238 8.40 -7.17 4.49
CA VAL A 238 8.05 -5.99 5.30
C VAL A 238 7.87 -6.41 6.76
N LEU A 239 8.78 -5.93 7.61
CA LEU A 239 8.80 -6.16 9.05
C LEU A 239 7.94 -5.11 9.76
N ARG A 240 6.84 -5.53 10.39
CA ARG A 240 5.79 -4.63 10.94
C ARG A 240 5.42 -4.92 12.40
N GLY A 241 6.28 -5.65 13.10
CA GLY A 241 6.07 -6.19 14.44
C GLY A 241 5.10 -7.37 14.45
N GLY A 242 4.75 -7.83 15.65
CA GLY A 242 3.80 -8.90 15.93
C GLY A 242 2.98 -8.61 17.18
N ARG A 243 2.35 -9.63 17.76
CA ARG A 243 1.66 -9.47 19.06
C ARG A 243 2.68 -9.10 20.12
N ASP A 244 2.52 -7.90 20.68
CA ASP A 244 3.30 -7.35 21.81
C ASP A 244 4.82 -7.33 21.61
N LYS A 245 5.30 -7.38 20.35
CA LYS A 245 6.71 -7.36 20.00
C LYS A 245 6.97 -6.52 18.77
N SER A 246 7.91 -5.61 18.87
CA SER A 246 8.55 -5.00 17.70
C SER A 246 9.51 -5.99 17.04
N ASN A 247 9.87 -5.75 15.79
CA ASN A 247 10.83 -6.54 15.04
C ASN A 247 11.76 -5.69 14.16
N PHE A 248 12.16 -4.52 14.68
CA PHE A 248 13.10 -3.60 14.02
C PHE A 248 14.49 -3.57 14.69
N ASP A 249 14.67 -4.27 15.81
CA ASP A 249 15.95 -4.39 16.51
C ASP A 249 16.93 -5.27 15.73
N PRO A 250 18.25 -5.18 16.03
CA PRO A 250 19.28 -5.91 15.31
C PRO A 250 19.09 -7.44 15.26
N ASP A 251 18.59 -8.04 16.34
CA ASP A 251 18.39 -9.49 16.44
C ASP A 251 17.20 -9.92 15.55
N SER A 252 16.11 -9.16 15.57
CA SER A 252 14.98 -9.35 14.67
C SER A 252 15.37 -9.22 13.19
N LEU A 253 16.17 -8.21 12.85
CA LEU A 253 16.69 -8.06 11.48
C LEU A 253 17.62 -9.22 11.11
N ALA A 254 18.50 -9.68 12.01
CA ALA A 254 19.34 -10.85 11.79
C ALA A 254 18.51 -12.11 11.53
N ALA A 255 17.50 -12.38 12.36
CA ALA A 255 16.60 -13.52 12.19
C ALA A 255 15.85 -13.48 10.85
N ALA A 256 15.41 -12.30 10.42
CA ALA A 256 14.77 -12.11 9.12
C ALA A 256 15.74 -12.40 7.96
N ARG A 257 16.99 -11.94 8.03
CA ARG A 257 18.02 -12.22 7.01
C ARG A 257 18.30 -13.71 6.91
N GLU A 258 18.49 -14.39 8.03
CA GLU A 258 18.75 -15.83 8.05
C GLU A 258 17.56 -16.64 7.52
N SER A 259 16.33 -16.22 7.82
CA SER A 259 15.12 -16.83 7.26
C SER A 259 15.08 -16.72 5.73
N LEU A 260 15.37 -15.53 5.17
CA LEU A 260 15.40 -15.33 3.72
C LEU A 260 16.52 -16.16 3.05
N LYS A 261 17.73 -16.17 3.64
CA LYS A 261 18.86 -16.97 3.13
C LYS A 261 18.55 -18.46 3.11
N LYS A 262 17.97 -18.99 4.20
CA LYS A 262 17.57 -20.40 4.33
C LYS A 262 16.64 -20.83 3.18
N HIS A 263 15.78 -19.92 2.71
CA HIS A 263 14.83 -20.16 1.62
C HIS A 263 15.33 -19.69 0.25
N GLN A 264 16.61 -19.34 0.11
CA GLN A 264 17.22 -18.88 -1.15
C GLN A 264 16.49 -17.66 -1.76
N LEU A 265 15.99 -16.78 -0.89
CA LEU A 265 15.42 -15.50 -1.26
C LEU A 265 16.47 -14.39 -1.14
N PRO A 266 16.44 -13.37 -2.03
CA PRO A 266 17.23 -12.17 -1.85
C PRO A 266 16.95 -11.52 -0.49
N VAL A 267 18.01 -11.12 0.21
CA VAL A 267 17.91 -10.50 1.54
C VAL A 267 17.47 -9.04 1.38
N ARG A 268 16.15 -8.83 1.41
CA ARG A 268 15.46 -7.58 1.08
C ARG A 268 14.44 -7.25 2.16
N LEU A 269 14.78 -6.30 3.03
CA LEU A 269 14.00 -5.94 4.22
C LEU A 269 13.53 -4.49 4.14
N MET A 270 12.22 -4.29 4.26
CA MET A 270 11.63 -2.98 4.58
C MET A 270 11.10 -3.03 6.01
N VAL A 271 11.27 -1.96 6.77
CA VAL A 271 10.73 -1.87 8.14
C VAL A 271 9.57 -0.87 8.19
N ASP A 272 8.39 -1.34 8.60
CA ASP A 272 7.23 -0.51 8.94
C ASP A 272 7.41 0.02 10.35
N CYS A 273 7.65 1.33 10.48
CA CYS A 273 7.90 1.98 11.76
C CYS A 273 6.61 2.17 12.58
N SER A 274 5.42 2.02 11.97
CA SER A 274 4.12 2.16 12.62
C SER A 274 3.65 0.82 13.22
N HIS A 275 2.34 0.66 13.36
CA HIS A 275 1.68 -0.58 13.75
C HIS A 275 2.25 -1.21 15.03
N ALA A 276 2.63 -2.49 14.99
CA ALA A 276 3.14 -3.17 16.19
C ALA A 276 4.56 -2.72 16.55
N ASN A 277 5.34 -2.23 15.59
CA ASN A 277 6.65 -1.67 15.85
C ASN A 277 6.58 -0.36 16.66
N SER A 278 5.54 0.45 16.49
CA SER A 278 5.31 1.63 17.33
C SER A 278 4.47 1.36 18.58
N GLY A 279 4.06 0.12 18.84
CA GLY A 279 3.06 -0.17 19.88
C GLY A 279 1.70 0.50 19.60
N LYS A 280 1.41 0.84 18.33
CA LYS A 280 0.26 1.62 17.87
C LYS A 280 0.23 3.07 18.38
N GLU A 281 1.37 3.61 18.76
CA GLU A 281 1.52 5.02 19.15
C GLU A 281 2.27 5.78 18.05
N ALA A 282 1.61 6.78 17.45
CA ALA A 282 2.18 7.50 16.30
C ALA A 282 3.54 8.14 16.60
N THR A 283 3.72 8.68 17.81
CA THR A 283 4.96 9.33 18.26
C THR A 283 6.13 8.35 18.40
N LYS A 284 5.88 7.05 18.63
CA LYS A 284 6.91 6.02 18.74
C LYS A 284 7.48 5.57 17.38
N GLN A 285 6.89 6.00 16.27
CA GLN A 285 7.46 5.74 14.94
C GLN A 285 8.88 6.29 14.80
N GLU A 286 9.18 7.43 15.44
CA GLU A 286 10.51 8.04 15.45
C GLU A 286 11.59 7.11 16.04
N VAL A 287 11.25 6.31 17.05
CA VAL A 287 12.18 5.37 17.68
C VAL A 287 12.59 4.29 16.69
N ALA A 288 11.61 3.66 16.03
CA ALA A 288 11.86 2.64 15.02
C ALA A 288 12.59 3.25 13.81
N TRP A 289 12.21 4.46 13.38
CA TRP A 289 12.86 5.18 12.28
C TRP A 289 14.35 5.41 12.54
N LYS A 290 14.70 6.06 13.66
CA LYS A 290 16.09 6.38 13.98
C LYS A 290 16.94 5.11 14.11
N SER A 291 16.42 4.11 14.81
CA SER A 291 17.11 2.83 14.98
C SER A 291 17.44 2.16 13.63
N VAL A 292 16.48 2.08 12.71
CA VAL A 292 16.69 1.42 11.42
C VAL A 292 17.58 2.22 10.48
N VAL A 293 17.47 3.56 10.49
CA VAL A 293 18.36 4.44 9.72
C VAL A 293 19.80 4.31 10.22
N GLU A 294 20.03 4.32 11.53
CA GLU A 294 21.36 4.11 12.13
C GLU A 294 21.92 2.74 11.80
N GLN A 295 21.11 1.68 11.87
CA GLN A 295 21.51 0.33 11.46
C GLN A 295 21.89 0.26 9.98
N LYS A 296 21.15 0.92 9.08
CA LYS A 296 21.50 1.02 7.65
C LYS A 296 22.82 1.79 7.46
N LYS A 297 22.99 2.92 8.13
CA LYS A 297 24.24 3.72 8.10
C LYS A 297 25.43 2.95 8.63
N ALA A 298 25.24 2.09 9.64
CA ALA A 298 26.26 1.18 10.16
C ALA A 298 26.56 -0.02 9.24
N GLY A 299 25.93 -0.10 8.05
CA GLY A 299 26.20 -1.14 7.07
C GLY A 299 25.42 -2.44 7.29
N THR A 300 24.33 -2.42 8.05
CA THR A 300 23.48 -3.62 8.23
C THR A 300 22.93 -4.05 6.87
N PRO A 301 23.28 -5.26 6.37
CA PRO A 301 22.98 -5.64 5.01
C PRO A 301 21.49 -5.94 4.82
N GLY A 302 20.97 -5.64 3.63
CA GLY A 302 19.62 -5.99 3.22
C GLY A 302 18.51 -5.04 3.70
N ILE A 303 18.81 -3.99 4.46
CA ILE A 303 17.83 -2.93 4.75
C ILE A 303 17.63 -2.08 3.48
N LEU A 304 16.51 -2.30 2.80
CA LEU A 304 16.10 -1.56 1.61
C LEU A 304 15.55 -0.19 1.97
N GLY A 305 14.77 -0.10 3.06
CA GLY A 305 13.92 1.05 3.27
C GLY A 305 13.02 0.96 4.48
N LEU A 306 12.20 1.99 4.64
CA LEU A 306 11.32 2.18 5.78
C LEU A 306 9.91 2.59 5.32
N MET A 307 8.92 2.35 6.16
CA MET A 307 7.55 2.81 5.96
C MET A 307 7.06 3.63 7.17
N LEU A 308 6.44 4.77 6.90
CA LEU A 308 5.90 5.71 7.90
C LEU A 308 4.41 5.98 7.64
N GLU A 309 3.63 6.07 8.72
CA GLU A 309 2.28 6.63 8.68
C GLU A 309 2.32 8.08 9.15
N SER A 310 2.12 9.01 8.22
CA SER A 310 2.16 10.45 8.46
C SER A 310 1.08 11.19 7.68
N HIS A 311 0.65 12.34 8.17
CA HIS A 311 -0.37 13.16 7.55
C HIS A 311 -0.01 14.64 7.70
N LEU A 312 -0.82 15.53 7.12
CA LEU A 312 -0.69 16.97 7.34
C LEU A 312 -0.66 17.34 8.84
N HIS A 313 -1.52 16.71 9.65
CA HIS A 313 -1.60 16.91 11.08
C HIS A 313 -1.58 15.57 11.83
N GLU A 314 -1.06 15.60 13.06
CA GLU A 314 -0.87 14.39 13.87
C GLU A 314 -2.16 13.80 14.43
N GLY A 315 -2.06 12.55 14.87
CA GLY A 315 -3.13 11.84 15.57
C GLY A 315 -4.15 11.21 14.64
N ARG A 316 -5.35 10.98 15.19
CA ARG A 316 -6.52 10.46 14.50
C ARG A 316 -7.79 11.14 15.00
N GLN A 317 -8.87 10.95 14.26
CA GLN A 317 -10.22 11.31 14.66
C GLN A 317 -11.18 10.17 14.33
N ASP A 318 -12.27 10.09 15.08
CA ASP A 318 -13.32 9.11 14.82
C ASP A 318 -14.35 9.67 13.84
N LEU A 319 -14.92 8.78 13.02
CA LEU A 319 -16.08 9.11 12.20
C LEU A 319 -17.31 9.19 13.11
N SER A 320 -17.91 10.37 13.19
CA SER A 320 -19.19 10.58 13.88
C SER A 320 -20.35 10.12 12.99
N LYS A 321 -21.57 10.06 13.54
CA LYS A 321 -22.79 9.79 12.76
C LYS A 321 -23.09 10.89 11.73
N ASP A 322 -22.57 12.09 11.95
CA ASP A 322 -22.76 13.25 11.07
C ASP A 322 -21.66 13.37 10.01
N ALA A 323 -20.73 12.40 9.95
CA ALA A 323 -19.70 12.34 8.92
C ALA A 323 -20.34 12.39 7.51
N PRO A 324 -19.72 13.13 6.56
CA PRO A 324 -18.40 13.77 6.65
C PRO A 324 -18.38 15.16 7.32
N LYS A 325 -19.50 15.68 7.86
CA LYS A 325 -19.53 17.03 8.46
C LYS A 325 -18.69 17.08 9.75
N GLY A 326 -17.87 18.12 9.88
CA GLY A 326 -17.10 18.39 11.09
C GLY A 326 -15.81 17.60 11.25
N LEU A 327 -15.40 16.82 10.23
CA LEU A 327 -14.06 16.22 10.21
C LEU A 327 -13.00 17.31 10.15
N ARG A 328 -12.01 17.23 11.04
CA ARG A 328 -10.85 18.12 11.02
C ARG A 328 -10.02 17.81 9.79
N TYR A 329 -9.71 18.85 9.01
CA TYR A 329 -8.90 18.73 7.81
C TYR A 329 -7.54 18.10 8.12
N GLY A 330 -7.04 17.24 7.24
CA GLY A 330 -5.67 16.75 7.33
C GLY A 330 -5.35 15.82 8.52
N ILE A 331 -6.36 15.26 9.19
CA ILE A 331 -6.19 14.28 10.30
C ILE A 331 -6.81 12.93 9.91
N SER A 332 -6.06 11.84 10.12
CA SER A 332 -6.48 10.48 9.79
C SER A 332 -7.81 10.07 10.46
N VAL A 333 -8.67 9.35 9.74
CA VAL A 333 -9.89 8.72 10.26
C VAL A 333 -9.70 7.23 10.63
N THR A 334 -8.45 6.75 10.57
CA THR A 334 -8.08 5.36 10.84
C THR A 334 -7.00 5.28 11.94
N ASP A 335 -5.80 4.78 11.64
CA ASP A 335 -4.72 4.77 12.64
C ASP A 335 -4.13 6.17 12.79
N ALA A 336 -3.60 6.46 13.98
CA ALA A 336 -2.96 7.73 14.27
C ALA A 336 -1.68 7.90 13.44
N CYS A 337 -1.51 9.09 12.85
CA CYS A 337 -0.35 9.44 12.02
C CYS A 337 0.55 10.45 12.74
N MET A 338 1.83 10.51 12.36
CA MET A 338 2.68 11.66 12.70
C MET A 338 2.24 12.90 11.90
N GLY A 339 2.47 14.09 12.45
CA GLY A 339 2.26 15.35 11.74
C GLY A 339 3.36 15.63 10.71
N TRP A 340 3.11 16.58 9.80
CA TRP A 340 4.05 16.89 8.73
C TRP A 340 5.39 17.42 9.25
N GLU A 341 5.38 18.28 10.27
CA GLU A 341 6.58 18.92 10.81
C GLU A 341 7.57 17.88 11.38
N GLN A 342 7.05 16.88 12.10
CA GLN A 342 7.85 15.77 12.59
C GLN A 342 8.35 14.90 11.42
N THR A 343 7.47 14.63 10.45
CA THR A 343 7.81 13.83 9.26
C THR A 343 8.96 14.45 8.47
N GLU A 344 8.87 15.75 8.18
CA GLU A 344 9.90 16.51 7.47
C GLU A 344 11.23 16.51 8.24
N SER A 345 11.18 16.73 9.56
CA SER A 345 12.36 16.67 10.43
C SER A 345 13.08 15.32 10.35
N LEU A 346 12.32 14.21 10.38
CA LEU A 346 12.88 12.85 10.29
C LEU A 346 13.50 12.55 8.92
N LEU A 347 12.87 13.00 7.84
CA LEU A 347 13.42 12.84 6.48
C LEU A 347 14.74 13.61 6.33
N ARG A 348 14.75 14.88 6.75
CA ARG A 348 15.96 15.73 6.71
C ARG A 348 17.07 15.18 7.60
N TRP A 349 16.74 14.61 8.76
CA TRP A 349 17.72 13.96 9.62
C TRP A 349 18.31 12.69 8.98
N ALA A 350 17.49 11.87 8.32
CA ALA A 350 17.94 10.65 7.66
C ALA A 350 18.81 10.91 6.43
N ALA A 351 18.57 12.01 5.72
CA ALA A 351 19.29 12.40 4.50
C ALA A 351 20.72 12.96 4.74
N ARG A 352 21.07 13.26 6.00
CA ARG A 352 22.43 13.66 6.42
C ARG A 352 23.38 12.47 6.46
#